data_AF-A0A6N9STH9-F1
#
_entry.id   AF-A0A6N9STH9-F1
#
_cell.length_a   1.000
_cell.length_b   1.000
_cell.length_c   1.000
_cell.angle_alpha   90.00
_cell.angle_beta   90.00
_cell.angle_gamma   90.00
#
_symmetry.space_group_name_H-M   'P 1'
#
loop_
_entity.id
_entity.type
_entity.pdbx_description
1 polymer ?
#
loop_
_entity_poly.entity_id
_entity_poly.type
_entity_poly.pdbx_seq_one_letter_code
_entity_poly.pdbx_strand_id
1 'polypeptide(L)'
;MTRQCMSCGHRGMVRNEDYQEKLSFEGESVTLTGLTGWFCPSCGEGELDQDSGERYARAHDDLIHMARSRQRESIRRIRRKLRLTQAEAAKITGGGRNAFSRYERGDASPMPAVMNLLRLLDNHPELLRELKPGHGQATGTERRSDHPTRLEKLEREIERLRKPA
;
A
#
# COMPACT_ATOMS: atom_id res chain seq x y z
N MET A 1 12.31 44.92 3.18
CA MET A 1 13.16 43.80 2.73
C MET A 1 12.29 42.83 1.94
N THR A 2 12.70 42.43 0.73
CA THR A 2 11.97 41.45 -0.08
C THR A 2 12.23 40.03 0.43
N ARG A 3 11.17 39.24 0.67
CA ARG A 3 11.31 37.84 1.10
C ARG A 3 11.95 37.00 -0.03
N GLN A 4 12.93 36.17 0.34
CA GLN A 4 13.63 35.27 -0.58
C GLN A 4 13.07 33.85 -0.47
N CYS A 5 12.84 33.19 -1.61
CA CYS A 5 12.41 31.80 -1.68
C CYS A 5 13.57 30.86 -1.34
N MET A 6 13.35 29.95 -0.39
CA MET A 6 14.36 28.98 0.06
C MET A 6 14.54 27.80 -0.91
N SER A 7 13.60 27.59 -1.84
CA SER A 7 13.65 26.50 -2.82
C SER A 7 14.51 26.84 -4.05
N CYS A 8 14.32 28.03 -4.65
CA CYS A 8 15.02 28.44 -5.87
C CYS A 8 15.91 29.70 -5.73
N GLY A 9 15.93 30.34 -4.56
CA GLY A 9 16.73 31.54 -4.31
C GLY A 9 16.16 32.86 -4.86
N HIS A 10 15.01 32.82 -5.55
CA HIS A 10 14.34 34.01 -6.08
C HIS A 10 13.99 35.01 -4.96
N ARG A 11 14.24 36.30 -5.18
CA ARG A 11 13.90 37.39 -4.25
C ARG A 11 12.63 38.09 -4.73
N GLY A 12 11.66 38.25 -3.84
CA GLY A 12 10.37 38.87 -4.16
C GLY A 12 9.21 37.89 -4.13
N MET A 13 9.14 37.02 -3.12
CA MET A 13 7.92 36.24 -2.89
C MET A 13 6.72 37.17 -2.69
N VAL A 14 5.56 36.76 -3.23
CA VAL A 14 4.33 37.54 -3.21
C VAL A 14 3.40 36.99 -2.13
N ARG A 15 2.83 37.89 -1.33
CA ARG A 15 1.82 37.54 -0.34
C ARG A 15 0.51 37.21 -1.05
N ASN A 16 -0.12 36.09 -0.68
CA ASN A 16 -1.48 35.75 -1.09
C ASN A 16 -2.31 35.44 0.17
N GLU A 17 -3.51 35.99 0.24
CA GLU A 17 -4.43 35.84 1.38
C GLU A 17 -5.66 34.97 1.07
N ASP A 18 -5.81 34.57 -0.20
CA ASP A 18 -6.91 33.70 -0.65
C ASP A 18 -6.39 32.62 -1.61
N TYR A 19 -5.29 31.97 -1.21
CA TYR A 19 -4.75 30.85 -1.98
C TYR A 19 -5.66 29.62 -1.84
N GLN A 20 -5.81 28.90 -2.96
CA GLN A 20 -6.57 27.67 -3.02
C GLN A 20 -5.64 26.52 -3.39
N GLU A 21 -5.75 25.42 -2.64
CA GLU A 21 -4.91 24.24 -2.83
C GLU A 21 -5.79 22.99 -2.88
N LYS A 22 -5.53 22.11 -3.85
CA LYS A 22 -6.27 20.86 -3.99
C LYS A 22 -5.40 19.71 -3.51
N LEU A 23 -5.79 19.14 -2.38
CA LEU A 23 -5.19 17.92 -1.86
C LEU A 23 -5.85 16.70 -2.48
N SER A 24 -5.04 15.70 -2.86
CA SER A 24 -5.55 14.42 -3.34
C SER A 24 -4.73 13.26 -2.78
N PHE A 25 -5.42 12.21 -2.32
CA PHE A 25 -4.79 11.00 -1.81
C PHE A 25 -5.67 9.78 -2.10
N GLU A 26 -5.12 8.77 -2.78
CA GLU A 26 -5.78 7.50 -3.12
C GLU A 26 -7.24 7.62 -3.64
N GLY A 27 -7.51 8.61 -4.50
CA GLY A 27 -8.83 8.84 -5.11
C GLY A 27 -9.78 9.72 -4.29
N GLU A 28 -9.39 10.09 -3.07
CA GLU A 28 -10.02 11.16 -2.30
C GLU A 28 -9.40 12.51 -2.66
N SER A 29 -10.21 13.56 -2.62
CA SER A 29 -9.69 14.93 -2.76
C SER A 29 -10.47 15.93 -1.95
N VAL A 30 -9.78 16.94 -1.45
CA VAL A 30 -10.36 18.10 -0.78
C VAL A 30 -9.71 19.37 -1.32
N THR A 31 -10.50 20.42 -1.51
CA THR A 31 -9.99 21.74 -1.89
C THR A 31 -10.04 22.65 -0.67
N LEU A 32 -8.88 23.17 -0.29
CA LEU A 32 -8.75 24.18 0.74
C LEU A 32 -8.81 25.55 0.08
N THR A 33 -9.59 26.46 0.66
CA THR A 33 -9.73 27.84 0.22
C THR A 33 -9.37 28.80 1.36
N GLY A 34 -9.05 30.05 1.03
CA GLY A 34 -8.66 31.04 2.02
C GLY A 34 -7.39 30.64 2.77
N LEU A 35 -6.39 30.09 2.07
CA LEU A 35 -5.07 29.88 2.62
C LEU A 35 -4.23 31.15 2.45
N THR A 36 -3.50 31.50 3.50
CA THR A 36 -2.63 32.66 3.56
C THR A 36 -1.17 32.23 3.58
N GLY A 37 -0.33 32.93 2.81
CA GLY A 37 1.07 32.58 2.72
C GLY A 37 1.87 33.43 1.73
N TRP A 38 3.13 33.08 1.57
CA TRP A 38 4.04 33.70 0.61
C TRP A 38 4.34 32.72 -0.51
N PHE A 39 4.20 33.15 -1.75
CA PHE A 39 4.33 32.29 -2.93
C PHE A 39 5.38 32.84 -3.88
N CYS A 40 6.23 31.95 -4.39
CA CYS A 40 7.27 32.32 -5.33
C CYS A 40 6.71 32.37 -6.76
N PRO A 41 6.73 33.52 -7.45
CA PRO A 41 6.26 33.59 -8.84
C PRO A 41 7.18 32.86 -9.82
N SER A 42 8.42 32.53 -9.42
CA SER A 42 9.40 31.87 -10.28
C SER A 42 9.28 30.35 -10.30
N CYS A 43 9.01 29.71 -9.15
CA CYS A 43 8.96 28.24 -9.05
C CYS A 43 7.65 27.68 -8.49
N GLY A 44 6.74 28.54 -8.04
CA GLY A 44 5.46 28.14 -7.46
C GLY A 44 5.51 27.70 -6.00
N GLU A 45 6.69 27.65 -5.37
CA GLU A 45 6.84 27.25 -3.97
C GLU A 45 6.07 28.20 -3.02
N GLY A 46 5.34 27.63 -2.07
CA GLY A 46 4.51 28.35 -1.12
C GLY A 46 4.93 28.11 0.33
N GLU A 47 5.09 29.19 1.09
CA GLU A 47 5.25 29.17 2.54
C GLU A 47 3.95 29.64 3.19
N LEU A 48 3.15 28.69 3.69
CA LEU A 48 1.91 29.00 4.39
C LEU A 48 2.19 29.63 5.76
N ASP A 49 1.29 30.52 6.20
CA ASP A 49 1.29 31.00 7.58
C ASP A 49 0.94 29.87 8.54
N GLN A 50 1.19 30.08 9.84
CA GLN A 50 0.95 29.06 10.86
C GLN A 50 -0.49 28.50 10.84
N ASP A 51 -1.52 29.35 10.87
CA ASP A 51 -2.93 28.88 10.85
C ASP A 51 -3.26 28.11 9.57
N SER A 52 -2.86 28.65 8.42
CA SER A 52 -3.05 28.02 7.11
C SER A 52 -2.29 26.69 6.99
N GLY A 53 -1.07 26.61 7.53
CA GLY A 53 -0.26 25.41 7.57
C GLY A 53 -0.84 24.33 8.48
N GLU A 54 -1.37 24.71 9.64
CA GLU A 54 -2.09 23.78 10.51
C GLU A 54 -3.40 23.27 9.88
N ARG A 55 -4.17 24.16 9.23
CA ARG A 55 -5.38 23.77 8.47
C ARG A 55 -5.03 22.80 7.33
N TYR A 56 -3.95 23.08 6.61
CA TYR A 56 -3.44 22.20 5.56
C TYR A 56 -3.05 20.83 6.10
N ALA A 57 -2.27 20.78 7.18
CA ALA A 57 -1.84 19.52 7.81
C ALA A 57 -3.04 18.69 8.30
N ARG A 58 -3.99 19.31 9.01
CA ARG A 58 -5.22 18.65 9.48
C ARG A 58 -6.02 18.07 8.31
N ALA A 59 -6.23 18.85 7.26
CA ALA A 59 -6.95 18.39 6.07
C ALA A 59 -6.25 17.23 5.36
N HIS A 60 -4.92 17.23 5.33
CA HIS A 60 -4.14 16.13 4.76
C HIS A 60 -4.27 14.85 5.60
N ASP A 61 -4.19 14.95 6.93
CA ASP A 61 -4.39 13.82 7.84
C ASP A 61 -5.80 13.24 7.72
N ASP A 62 -6.83 14.11 7.72
CA ASP A 62 -8.22 13.73 7.53
C ASP A 62 -8.42 13.00 6.19
N LEU A 63 -7.79 13.49 5.12
CA LEU A 63 -7.86 12.88 3.79
C LEU A 63 -7.25 11.47 3.78
N ILE A 64 -6.08 11.29 4.41
CA ILE A 64 -5.46 9.96 4.57
C ILE A 64 -6.37 9.03 5.37
N HIS A 65 -6.95 9.52 6.47
CA HIS A 65 -7.84 8.73 7.32
C HIS A 65 -9.11 8.29 6.57
N MET A 66 -9.71 9.20 5.80
CA MET A 66 -10.87 8.90 4.96
C MET A 66 -10.54 7.86 3.88
N ALA A 67 -9.44 8.05 3.15
CA ALA A 67 -9.01 7.13 2.10
C ALA A 67 -8.74 5.73 2.66
N ARG A 68 -8.01 5.64 3.78
CA ARG A 68 -7.78 4.37 4.49
C ARG A 68 -9.10 3.76 4.95
N SER A 69 -10.06 4.52 5.47
CA SER A 69 -11.36 3.95 5.87
C SER A 69 -12.10 3.31 4.70
N ARG A 70 -12.21 4.03 3.58
CA ARG A 70 -12.86 3.53 2.37
C ARG A 70 -12.14 2.31 1.80
N GLN A 71 -10.81 2.27 1.86
CA GLN A 71 -10.02 1.11 1.45
C GLN A 71 -10.38 -0.13 2.29
N ARG A 72 -10.40 -0.01 3.62
CA ARG A 72 -10.76 -1.11 4.56
C ARG A 72 -12.17 -1.63 4.29
N GLU A 73 -13.12 -0.72 4.14
CA GLU A 73 -14.53 -1.04 3.86
C GLU A 73 -14.69 -1.73 2.51
N SER A 74 -14.00 -1.24 1.47
CA SER A 74 -14.01 -1.83 0.14
C SER A 74 -13.46 -3.26 0.15
N ILE A 75 -12.32 -3.50 0.79
CA ILE A 75 -11.73 -4.85 0.92
C ILE A 75 -12.74 -5.81 1.57
N ARG A 76 -13.34 -5.40 2.69
CA ARG A 76 -14.33 -6.22 3.41
C ARG A 76 -15.57 -6.47 2.57
N ARG A 77 -16.08 -5.45 1.88
CA ARG A 77 -17.26 -5.54 1.00
C ARG A 77 -17.01 -6.51 -0.15
N ILE A 78 -15.92 -6.34 -0.88
CA ILE A 78 -15.55 -7.17 -2.03
C ILE A 78 -15.37 -8.62 -1.59
N ARG A 79 -14.60 -8.87 -0.53
CA ARG A 79 -14.38 -10.22 -0.01
C ARG A 79 -15.71 -10.92 0.33
N ARG A 80 -16.62 -10.20 1.00
CA ARG A 80 -17.95 -10.73 1.35
C ARG A 80 -18.80 -10.99 0.12
N LYS A 81 -18.78 -10.10 -0.89
CA LYS A 81 -19.47 -10.30 -2.18
C LYS A 81 -18.98 -11.57 -2.88
N LEU A 82 -17.67 -11.81 -2.86
CA LEU A 82 -17.03 -13.01 -3.40
C LEU A 82 -17.23 -14.26 -2.54
N ARG A 83 -17.91 -14.15 -1.39
CA ARG A 83 -18.16 -15.23 -0.42
C ARG A 83 -16.88 -15.90 0.07
N LEU A 84 -15.81 -15.13 0.24
CA LEU A 84 -14.52 -15.61 0.73
C LEU A 84 -14.38 -15.36 2.23
N THR A 85 -13.82 -16.33 2.94
CA THR A 85 -13.23 -16.10 4.26
C THR A 85 -11.95 -15.26 4.13
N GLN A 86 -11.50 -14.66 5.23
CA GLN A 86 -10.23 -13.91 5.24
C GLN A 86 -9.04 -14.83 4.89
N ALA A 87 -9.08 -16.09 5.33
CA ALA A 87 -8.03 -17.08 5.05
C ALA A 87 -8.00 -17.49 3.57
N GLU A 88 -9.16 -17.70 2.94
CA GLU A 88 -9.23 -18.01 1.50
C GLU A 88 -8.76 -16.83 0.65
N ALA A 89 -9.21 -15.62 0.99
CA ALA A 89 -8.77 -14.42 0.29
C ALA A 89 -7.24 -14.23 0.41
N ALA A 90 -6.67 -14.44 1.60
CA ALA A 90 -5.22 -14.40 1.81
C ALA A 90 -4.47 -15.49 1.02
N LYS A 91 -5.07 -16.67 0.82
CA LYS A 91 -4.48 -17.73 0.00
C LYS A 91 -4.43 -17.36 -1.48
N ILE A 92 -5.47 -16.64 -1.97
CA ILE A 92 -5.56 -16.19 -3.36
C ILE A 92 -4.59 -15.04 -3.64
N THR A 93 -4.55 -14.04 -2.76
CA THR A 93 -3.74 -12.83 -3.01
C THR A 93 -2.31 -12.93 -2.49
N GLY A 94 -2.02 -13.92 -1.64
CA GLY A 94 -0.79 -13.95 -0.84
C GLY A 94 -0.82 -12.98 0.34
N GLY A 95 0.35 -12.76 0.97
CA GLY A 95 0.51 -11.87 2.12
C GLY A 95 0.41 -12.53 3.50
N GLY A 96 0.20 -13.86 3.53
CA GLY A 96 0.13 -14.66 4.75
C GLY A 96 -1.26 -14.69 5.40
N ARG A 97 -1.50 -15.67 6.28
CA ARG A 97 -2.81 -16.02 6.83
C ARG A 97 -3.59 -14.84 7.45
N ASN A 98 -2.90 -13.84 7.99
CA ASN A 98 -3.49 -12.72 8.72
C ASN A 98 -3.62 -11.43 7.90
N ALA A 99 -3.28 -11.45 6.60
CA ALA A 99 -3.27 -10.26 5.74
C ALA A 99 -4.63 -9.53 5.75
N PHE A 100 -5.72 -10.23 5.41
CA PHE A 100 -7.06 -9.62 5.35
C PHE A 100 -7.59 -9.16 6.70
N SER A 101 -7.20 -9.81 7.80
CA SER A 101 -7.56 -9.33 9.14
C SER A 101 -6.91 -7.98 9.43
N ARG A 102 -5.60 -7.83 9.14
CA ARG A 102 -4.90 -6.54 9.28
C ARG A 102 -5.43 -5.49 8.32
N TYR A 103 -5.70 -5.85 7.07
CA TYR A 103 -6.24 -4.93 6.09
C TYR A 103 -7.62 -4.41 6.51
N GLU A 104 -8.53 -5.27 6.96
CA GLU A 104 -9.87 -4.86 7.35
C GLU A 104 -9.93 -4.06 8.66
N ARG A 105 -8.91 -4.18 9.52
CA ARG A 105 -8.76 -3.32 10.72
C ARG A 105 -8.02 -2.02 10.41
N GLY A 106 -7.22 -1.98 9.35
CA GLY A 106 -6.36 -0.85 9.02
C GLY A 106 -4.95 -0.90 9.61
N ASP A 107 -4.56 -2.04 10.18
CA ASP A 107 -3.22 -2.23 10.77
C ASP A 107 -2.14 -2.34 9.68
N ALA A 108 -2.54 -2.58 8.43
CA ALA A 108 -1.65 -2.65 7.28
C ALA A 108 -2.39 -2.20 6.02
N SER A 109 -1.68 -1.53 5.10
CA SER A 109 -2.18 -1.31 3.74
C SER A 109 -1.80 -2.49 2.83
N PRO A 110 -2.73 -2.95 1.98
CA PRO A 110 -2.43 -3.94 0.95
C PRO A 110 -1.52 -3.36 -0.14
N MET A 111 -0.75 -4.21 -0.81
CA MET A 111 -0.01 -3.80 -2.01
C MET A 111 -0.98 -3.41 -3.13
N PRO A 112 -0.60 -2.49 -4.03
CA PRO A 112 -1.45 -2.08 -5.16
C PRO A 112 -1.97 -3.26 -5.99
N ALA A 113 -1.17 -4.32 -6.18
CA ALA A 113 -1.58 -5.52 -6.89
C ALA A 113 -2.79 -6.23 -6.24
N VAL A 114 -2.84 -6.31 -4.91
CA VAL A 114 -3.96 -6.90 -4.17
C VAL A 114 -5.23 -6.06 -4.36
N MET A 115 -5.10 -4.74 -4.30
CA MET A 115 -6.23 -3.83 -4.54
C MET A 115 -6.76 -3.93 -5.97
N ASN A 116 -5.87 -4.01 -6.96
CA ASN A 116 -6.25 -4.15 -8.36
C ASN A 116 -6.95 -5.48 -8.62
N LEU A 117 -6.45 -6.58 -8.06
CA LEU A 117 -7.10 -7.88 -8.14
C LEU A 117 -8.49 -7.86 -7.49
N LEU A 118 -8.63 -7.27 -6.31
CA LEU A 118 -9.94 -7.14 -5.65
C LEU A 118 -10.91 -6.30 -6.48
N ARG A 119 -10.48 -5.18 -7.07
CA ARG A 119 -11.31 -4.37 -7.96
C ARG A 119 -11.72 -5.14 -9.22
N LEU A 120 -10.81 -5.90 -9.81
CA LEU A 120 -11.09 -6.74 -10.97
C LEU A 120 -12.16 -7.79 -10.63
N LEU A 121 -11.98 -8.51 -9.52
CA LEU A 121 -12.93 -9.53 -9.06
C LEU A 121 -14.26 -8.95 -8.57
N ASP A 122 -14.27 -7.70 -8.11
CA ASP A 122 -15.52 -7.01 -7.78
C ASP A 122 -16.36 -6.77 -9.05
N ASN A 123 -15.73 -6.37 -10.15
CA ASN A 123 -16.42 -6.18 -11.43
C ASN A 123 -16.72 -7.50 -12.14
N HIS A 124 -15.85 -8.50 -11.99
CA HIS A 124 -15.90 -9.80 -12.65
C HIS A 124 -15.77 -10.97 -11.64
N PRO A 125 -16.78 -11.21 -10.78
CA PRO A 125 -16.73 -12.28 -9.76
C PRO A 125 -16.51 -13.69 -10.33
N GLU A 126 -16.87 -13.94 -11.58
CA GLU A 126 -16.71 -15.19 -12.30
C GLU A 126 -15.24 -15.63 -12.44
N LEU A 127 -14.32 -14.67 -12.56
CA LEU A 127 -12.87 -14.92 -12.69
C LEU A 127 -12.26 -15.54 -11.43
N LEU A 128 -12.97 -15.47 -10.29
CA LEU A 128 -12.52 -16.13 -9.06
C LEU A 128 -12.28 -17.63 -9.25
N ARG A 129 -12.99 -18.27 -10.18
CA ARG A 129 -12.85 -19.71 -10.48
C ARG A 129 -11.44 -20.04 -10.99
N GLU A 130 -10.81 -19.15 -11.74
CA GLU A 130 -9.47 -19.35 -12.30
C GLU A 130 -8.38 -19.31 -11.23
N LEU A 131 -8.65 -18.62 -10.11
CA LEU A 131 -7.70 -18.42 -9.02
C LEU A 131 -7.82 -19.45 -7.90
N LYS A 132 -8.88 -20.27 -7.91
CA LYS A 132 -9.02 -21.34 -6.92
C LYS A 132 -8.03 -22.47 -7.23
N PRO A 133 -7.29 -22.98 -6.21
CA PRO A 133 -6.39 -24.10 -6.40
C PRO A 133 -7.19 -25.31 -6.88
N GLY A 134 -6.95 -25.71 -8.14
CA GLY A 134 -7.72 -26.73 -8.86
C GLY A 134 -8.00 -26.41 -10.32
N HIS A 135 -7.93 -25.13 -10.74
CA HIS A 135 -8.16 -24.72 -12.14
C HIS A 135 -6.95 -24.07 -12.83
N GLY A 136 -5.92 -23.66 -12.08
CA GLY A 136 -4.61 -23.30 -12.61
C GLY A 136 -3.70 -24.53 -12.66
N GLN A 137 -3.19 -24.85 -13.85
CA GLN A 137 -2.27 -25.96 -14.11
C GLN A 137 -1.18 -26.03 -13.04
N ALA A 138 -0.89 -27.25 -12.60
CA ALA A 138 0.30 -27.56 -11.83
C ALA A 138 1.54 -27.17 -12.64
N THR A 139 2.04 -25.94 -12.47
CA THR A 139 3.43 -25.63 -12.83
C THR A 139 4.30 -26.22 -11.74
N GLY A 140 4.66 -27.49 -11.95
CA GLY A 140 5.70 -28.15 -11.20
C GLY A 140 6.97 -27.32 -11.26
N THR A 141 7.37 -26.81 -10.11
CA THR A 141 8.78 -26.83 -9.75
C THR A 141 8.81 -27.30 -8.32
N GLU A 142 8.70 -28.62 -8.15
CA GLU A 142 9.29 -29.26 -6.99
C GLU A 142 10.76 -28.84 -6.96
N ARG A 143 11.07 -27.79 -6.20
CA ARG A 143 12.42 -27.61 -5.71
C ARG A 143 12.63 -28.75 -4.72
N ARG A 144 13.11 -29.89 -5.21
CA ARG A 144 13.85 -30.83 -4.38
C ARG A 144 14.90 -29.98 -3.68
N SER A 145 14.79 -29.86 -2.35
CA SER A 145 15.89 -29.28 -1.59
C SER A 145 17.04 -30.25 -1.73
N ASP A 146 18.06 -29.91 -2.52
CA ASP A 146 19.33 -30.65 -2.60
C ASP A 146 20.12 -30.60 -1.28
N HIS A 147 19.47 -30.20 -0.18
CA HIS A 147 20.06 -30.18 1.13
C HIS A 147 19.78 -31.51 1.82
N PRO A 148 20.82 -32.33 2.07
CA PRO A 148 20.62 -33.61 2.72
C PRO A 148 20.02 -33.37 4.10
N THR A 149 18.95 -34.11 4.38
CA THR A 149 18.30 -34.13 5.67
C THR A 149 19.30 -34.53 6.77
N ARG A 150 18.96 -34.23 8.02
CA ARG A 150 19.82 -34.54 9.17
C ARG A 150 20.16 -36.04 9.24
N LEU A 151 19.23 -36.91 8.82
CA LEU A 151 19.43 -38.36 8.72
C LEU A 151 20.43 -38.72 7.63
N GLU A 152 20.30 -38.16 6.42
CA GLU A 152 21.23 -38.42 5.32
C GLU A 152 22.66 -37.90 5.60
N LYS A 153 22.80 -36.81 6.37
CA LYS A 153 24.10 -36.33 6.85
C LYS A 153 24.73 -37.33 7.84
N LEU A 154 23.94 -37.84 8.77
CA LEU A 154 24.36 -38.85 9.76
C LEU A 154 24.77 -40.17 9.10
N GLU A 155 24.01 -40.65 8.13
CA GLU A 155 24.33 -41.88 7.39
C GLU A 155 25.66 -41.75 6.63
N ARG A 156 25.89 -40.61 5.98
CA ARG A 156 27.17 -40.33 5.28
C ARG A 156 28.35 -40.22 6.24
N GLU A 157 28.14 -39.78 7.47
CA GLU A 157 29.18 -39.70 8.50
C GLU A 157 29.51 -41.08 9.05
N ILE A 158 28.50 -41.91 9.31
CA ILE A 158 28.66 -43.32 9.71
C ILE A 158 29.39 -44.13 8.62
N GLU A 159 29.06 -43.92 7.35
CA GLU A 159 29.72 -44.59 6.22
C GLU A 159 31.21 -44.23 6.11
N ARG A 160 31.58 -42.96 6.37
CA ARG A 160 32.99 -42.52 6.40
C ARG A 160 33.78 -43.16 7.53
N LEU A 161 33.16 -43.33 8.70
CA LEU A 161 33.79 -43.95 9.86
C LEU A 161 33.92 -45.48 9.73
N ARG A 162 33.21 -46.09 8.77
CA ARG A 162 33.25 -47.54 8.51
C ARG A 162 34.25 -47.98 7.45
N LYS A 163 34.88 -47.04 6.72
CA LYS A 163 35.93 -47.40 5.73
C LYS A 163 37.28 -47.54 6.44
N PRO A 164 37.95 -48.71 6.39
CA PRO A 164 39.31 -48.86 6.87
C PRO A 164 40.29 -48.07 5.98
N ALA A 165 41.39 -47.60 6.57
CA ALA A 165 42.44 -46.82 5.91
C ALA A 165 43.10 -47.57 4.74
#